data_AF-A0A4S4A9B0-F1
#
_entry.id   AF-A0A4S4A9B0-F1
#
_cell.length_a   1.000
_cell.length_b   1.000
_cell.length_c   1.000
_cell.angle_alpha   90.00
_cell.angle_beta   90.00
_cell.angle_gamma   90.00
#
_symmetry.space_group_name_H-M   'P 1'
#
loop_
_entity.id
_entity.type
_entity.pdbx_description
1 polymer ?
#
loop_
_entity_poly.entity_id
_entity_poly.type
_entity_poly.pdbx_seq_one_letter_code
_entity_poly.pdbx_strand_id
1 'polypeptide(L)'
;MMEDRIDDLFGYVEERCLWQFFSRTWDRQENIDGVLGQAERLLSGKEPVRETPMDKLFYADALVMVNDFRERFPWIREVEPEEVRELLDGLKARLVDVTITRSTNRELNHHLY
;
A
#
# COMPACT_ATOMS: atom_id res chain seq x y z
N MET A 1 13.48 6.80 -13.05
CA MET A 1 13.99 7.37 -11.78
C MET A 1 13.20 6.75 -10.64
N MET A 2 13.67 6.86 -9.39
CA MET A 2 12.91 6.35 -8.21
C MET A 2 11.49 6.94 -8.16
N GLU A 3 11.36 8.25 -8.42
CA GLU A 3 10.05 8.93 -8.46
C GLU A 3 9.11 8.32 -9.52
N ASP A 4 9.59 8.07 -10.75
CA ASP A 4 8.76 7.47 -11.81
C ASP A 4 8.23 6.07 -11.39
N ARG A 5 9.04 5.31 -10.64
CA ARG A 5 8.62 4.01 -10.11
C ARG A 5 7.56 4.17 -9.01
N ILE A 6 7.66 5.19 -8.17
CA ILE A 6 6.63 5.52 -7.18
C ILE A 6 5.34 5.97 -7.89
N ASP A 7 5.44 6.76 -8.96
CA ASP A 7 4.32 7.17 -9.81
C ASP A 7 3.59 5.95 -10.40
N ASP A 8 4.33 4.99 -10.94
CA ASP A 8 3.78 3.72 -11.47
C ASP A 8 2.96 2.99 -10.40
N LEU A 9 3.55 2.77 -9.22
CA LEU A 9 2.88 2.06 -8.13
C LEU A 9 1.67 2.85 -7.60
N PHE A 10 1.81 4.16 -7.45
CA PHE A 10 0.75 5.05 -7.00
C PHE A 10 -0.42 5.04 -7.97
N GLY A 11 -0.16 5.15 -9.27
CA GLY A 11 -1.18 5.13 -10.32
C GLY A 11 -1.99 3.85 -10.29
N TYR A 12 -1.33 2.68 -10.14
CA TYR A 12 -2.04 1.41 -9.95
C TYR A 12 -2.92 1.42 -8.70
N VAL A 13 -2.38 1.84 -7.54
CA VAL A 13 -3.15 1.82 -6.28
C VAL A 13 -4.35 2.75 -6.37
N GLU A 14 -4.19 3.94 -6.94
CA GLU A 14 -5.26 4.92 -7.11
C GLU A 14 -6.40 4.39 -8.01
N GLU A 15 -6.07 3.71 -9.12
CA GLU A 15 -7.10 3.19 -10.04
C GLU A 15 -7.74 1.88 -9.60
N ARG A 16 -7.06 1.06 -8.78
CA ARG A 16 -7.43 -0.35 -8.55
C ARG A 16 -7.79 -0.67 -7.10
N CYS A 17 -7.12 -0.07 -6.13
CA CYS A 17 -7.27 -0.42 -4.72
C CYS A 17 -8.39 0.39 -4.06
N LEU A 18 -9.00 -0.19 -3.02
CA LEU A 18 -10.06 0.47 -2.24
C LEU A 18 -9.73 0.61 -0.75
N TRP A 19 -8.74 -0.14 -0.25
CA TRP A 19 -8.38 -0.18 1.16
C TRP A 19 -7.88 1.19 1.68
N GLN A 20 -7.30 2.02 0.83
CA GLN A 20 -6.88 3.39 1.13
C GLN A 20 -8.05 4.40 1.23
N PHE A 21 -9.26 3.99 0.85
CA PHE A 21 -10.45 4.86 0.86
C PHE A 21 -11.45 4.52 1.97
N PHE A 22 -11.01 3.80 3.01
CA PHE A 22 -11.85 3.49 4.18
C PHE A 22 -12.39 4.73 4.88
N SER A 23 -13.41 4.52 5.70
CA SER A 23 -14.32 5.57 6.16
C SER A 23 -13.70 6.57 7.13
N ARG A 24 -12.64 6.19 7.86
CA ARG A 24 -11.98 7.05 8.86
C ARG A 24 -10.47 7.10 8.67
N THR A 25 -9.86 8.15 9.19
CA THR A 25 -8.41 8.38 9.14
C THR A 25 -7.63 7.20 9.70
N TRP A 26 -8.05 6.68 10.86
CA TRP A 26 -7.36 5.55 11.50
C TRP A 26 -7.48 4.27 10.70
N ASP A 27 -8.62 4.01 10.05
CA ASP A 27 -8.79 2.85 9.17
C ASP A 27 -7.91 2.96 7.92
N ARG A 28 -7.84 4.16 7.31
CA ARG A 28 -6.96 4.40 6.16
C ARG A 28 -5.51 4.19 6.54
N GLN A 29 -5.09 4.71 7.69
CA GLN A 29 -3.73 4.53 8.19
C GLN A 29 -3.40 3.06 8.45
N GLU A 30 -4.29 2.34 9.14
CA GLU A 30 -4.15 0.90 9.41
C GLU A 30 -4.03 0.10 8.11
N ASN A 31 -4.88 0.36 7.14
CA ASN A 31 -4.83 -0.33 5.85
C ASN A 31 -3.57 0.00 5.04
N ILE A 32 -3.18 1.27 4.95
CA ILE A 32 -1.95 1.68 4.25
C ILE A 32 -0.75 0.98 4.88
N ASP A 33 -0.65 0.99 6.22
CA ASP A 33 0.49 0.38 6.92
C ASP A 33 0.50 -1.15 6.81
N GLY A 34 -0.66 -1.78 7.03
CA GLY A 34 -0.80 -3.23 7.01
C GLY A 34 -0.57 -3.82 5.62
N VAL A 35 -1.22 -3.26 4.59
CA VAL A 35 -1.11 -3.76 3.21
C VAL A 35 0.29 -3.53 2.64
N LEU A 36 0.86 -2.33 2.81
CA LEU A 36 2.21 -2.06 2.30
C LEU A 36 3.30 -2.82 3.07
N GLY A 37 3.12 -3.05 4.37
CA GLY A 37 4.02 -3.90 5.15
C GLY A 37 4.03 -5.35 4.66
N GLN A 38 2.88 -5.90 4.30
CA GLN A 38 2.79 -7.23 3.67
C GLN A 38 3.39 -7.23 2.26
N ALA A 39 3.17 -6.17 1.49
CA ALA A 39 3.75 -6.02 0.16
C ALA A 39 5.29 -6.01 0.19
N GLU A 40 5.90 -5.31 1.17
CA GLU A 40 7.36 -5.29 1.36
C GLU A 40 7.89 -6.71 1.56
N ARG A 41 7.23 -7.51 2.41
CA ARG A 41 7.63 -8.90 2.67
C ARG A 41 7.54 -9.74 1.40
N LEU A 42 6.42 -9.66 0.68
CA LEU A 42 6.20 -10.42 -0.54
C LEU A 42 7.19 -10.06 -1.66
N LEU A 43 7.48 -8.77 -1.84
CA LEU A 43 8.43 -8.29 -2.84
C LEU A 43 9.88 -8.64 -2.48
N SER A 44 10.22 -8.62 -1.18
CA SER A 44 11.53 -9.02 -0.67
C SER A 44 11.71 -10.53 -0.51
N GLY A 45 10.75 -11.36 -0.92
CA GLY A 45 10.81 -12.83 -0.79
C GLY A 45 10.74 -13.36 0.65
N LYS A 46 10.27 -12.55 1.60
CA LYS A 46 10.05 -12.93 3.01
C LYS A 46 8.66 -13.56 3.17
N GLU A 47 8.52 -14.48 4.13
CA GLU A 47 7.23 -15.08 4.48
C GLU A 47 6.22 -14.02 4.96
N PRO A 48 4.98 -13.97 4.43
CA PRO A 48 3.97 -13.01 4.88
C PRO A 48 3.47 -13.31 6.30
N VAL A 49 3.01 -12.28 7.02
CA VAL A 49 2.42 -12.46 8.36
C VAL A 49 0.97 -12.93 8.20
N ARG A 50 0.57 -14.02 8.87
CA ARG A 50 -0.79 -14.59 8.70
C ARG A 50 -1.36 -15.14 10.02
N GLU A 51 -0.99 -14.51 11.14
CA GLU A 51 -1.28 -15.00 12.49
C GLU A 51 -2.72 -14.66 12.91
N THR A 52 -3.14 -13.41 12.69
CA THR A 52 -4.49 -12.94 13.03
C THR A 52 -5.41 -12.88 11.81
N PRO A 53 -6.74 -12.76 11.99
CA PRO A 53 -7.65 -12.46 10.89
C PRO A 53 -7.29 -11.18 10.14
N MET A 54 -6.81 -10.16 10.86
CA MET A 54 -6.43 -8.88 10.28
C MET A 54 -5.17 -9.01 9.40
N ASP A 55 -4.16 -9.73 9.88
CA ASP A 55 -2.95 -10.03 9.09
C ASP A 55 -3.29 -10.77 7.80
N LYS A 56 -4.23 -11.72 7.88
CA LYS A 56 -4.71 -12.47 6.71
C LYS A 56 -5.42 -11.56 5.70
N LEU A 57 -6.16 -10.55 6.16
CA LEU A 57 -6.82 -9.59 5.26
C LEU A 57 -5.77 -8.69 4.59
N PHE A 58 -4.84 -8.11 5.35
CA PHE A 58 -3.76 -7.32 4.76
C PHE A 58 -2.93 -8.13 3.76
N TYR A 59 -2.65 -9.40 4.08
CA TYR A 59 -1.99 -10.31 3.15
C TYR A 59 -2.82 -10.53 1.88
N ALA A 60 -4.14 -10.69 1.98
CA ALA A 60 -5.00 -10.92 0.82
C ALA A 60 -4.98 -9.72 -0.14
N ASP A 61 -5.11 -8.50 0.38
CA ASP A 61 -5.03 -7.27 -0.43
C ASP A 61 -3.63 -7.07 -1.03
N ALA A 62 -2.58 -7.27 -0.22
CA ALA A 62 -1.20 -7.15 -0.66
C ALA A 62 -0.83 -8.17 -1.73
N LEU A 63 -1.32 -9.41 -1.63
CA LEU A 63 -1.04 -10.47 -2.59
C LEU A 63 -1.54 -10.11 -3.99
N VAL A 64 -2.78 -9.62 -4.10
CA VAL A 64 -3.35 -9.19 -5.38
C VAL A 64 -2.54 -8.02 -5.94
N MET A 65 -2.29 -6.99 -5.14
CA MET A 65 -1.51 -5.82 -5.55
C MET A 65 -0.09 -6.20 -6.02
N VAL A 66 0.63 -7.04 -5.27
CA VAL A 66 2.01 -7.45 -5.62
C VAL A 66 2.04 -8.31 -6.88
N ASN A 67 1.05 -9.18 -7.09
CA ASN A 67 0.95 -9.96 -8.32
C ASN A 67 0.74 -9.04 -9.53
N ASP A 68 -0.19 -8.08 -9.43
CA ASP A 68 -0.44 -7.11 -10.48
C ASP A 68 0.76 -6.20 -10.72
N PHE A 69 1.48 -5.78 -9.67
CA PHE A 69 2.74 -5.04 -9.81
C PHE A 69 3.77 -5.85 -10.60
N ARG A 70 3.96 -7.13 -10.26
CA ARG A 70 4.89 -8.01 -10.98
C ARG A 70 4.48 -8.24 -12.43
N GLU A 71 3.20 -8.20 -12.75
CA GLU A 71 2.68 -8.34 -14.11
C GLU A 71 2.89 -7.06 -14.92
N ARG A 72 2.55 -5.90 -14.35
CA ARG A 72 2.51 -4.61 -15.05
C ARG A 72 3.87 -3.89 -15.10
N PHE A 73 4.70 -4.09 -14.09
CA PHE A 73 5.95 -3.36 -13.91
C PHE A 73 7.13 -4.33 -13.90
N PRO A 74 7.70 -4.69 -15.07
CA PRO A 74 8.80 -5.65 -15.14
C PRO A 74 9.98 -5.30 -14.23
N TRP A 75 10.25 -4.00 -14.05
CA TRP A 75 11.32 -3.48 -13.22
C TRP A 75 11.22 -3.94 -11.76
N ILE A 76 10.02 -4.22 -11.23
CA ILE A 76 9.84 -4.57 -9.82
C ILE A 76 10.45 -5.92 -9.45
N ARG A 77 10.72 -6.78 -10.44
CA ARG A 77 11.34 -8.10 -10.24
C ARG A 77 12.85 -8.03 -10.07
N GLU A 78 13.45 -6.90 -10.43
CA GLU A 78 14.89 -6.66 -10.42
C GLU A 78 15.32 -5.76 -9.25
N VAL A 79 14.38 -5.32 -8.42
CA VAL A 79 14.62 -4.42 -7.29
C VAL A 79 15.14 -5.20 -6.10
N GLU A 80 16.24 -4.73 -5.52
CA GLU A 80 16.82 -5.30 -4.29
C GLU A 80 15.94 -4.97 -3.06
N PRO A 81 15.98 -5.80 -2.00
CA PRO A 81 15.11 -5.61 -0.82
C PRO A 81 15.18 -4.21 -0.18
N GLU A 82 16.36 -3.59 -0.14
CA GLU A 82 16.52 -2.23 0.39
C GLU A 82 15.77 -1.19 -0.45
N GLU A 83 15.82 -1.32 -1.77
CA GLU A 83 15.15 -0.42 -2.72
C GLU A 83 13.63 -0.65 -2.73
N VAL A 84 13.17 -1.90 -2.52
CA VAL A 84 11.73 -2.20 -2.31
C VAL A 84 11.17 -1.40 -1.15
N ARG A 85 11.90 -1.33 -0.03
CA ARG A 85 11.45 -0.57 1.14
C ARG A 85 11.37 0.93 0.82
N GLU A 86 12.36 1.50 0.15
CA GLU A 86 12.35 2.91 -0.23
C GLU A 86 11.16 3.26 -1.15
N LEU A 87 10.85 2.40 -2.12
CA LEU A 87 9.68 2.54 -3.00
C LEU A 87 8.38 2.54 -2.21
N LEU A 88 8.21 1.59 -1.29
CA LEU A 88 6.98 1.45 -0.52
C LEU A 88 6.82 2.54 0.53
N ASP A 89 7.92 3.05 1.10
CA ASP A 89 7.90 4.23 1.97
C ASP A 89 7.46 5.49 1.20
N GLY A 90 7.97 5.66 -0.03
CA GLY A 90 7.55 6.74 -0.93
C GLY A 90 6.06 6.63 -1.31
N LEU A 91 5.61 5.44 -1.68
CA LEU A 91 4.20 5.15 -1.98
C LEU A 91 3.30 5.43 -0.76
N LYS A 92 3.71 4.97 0.42
CA LYS A 92 3.01 5.22 1.69
C LYS A 92 2.87 6.71 1.96
N ALA A 93 3.96 7.47 1.88
CA ALA A 93 3.95 8.90 2.12
C ALA A 93 2.97 9.61 1.17
N ARG A 94 2.97 9.23 -0.10
CA ARG A 94 2.05 9.79 -1.10
C ARG A 94 0.59 9.42 -0.84
N LEU A 95 0.31 8.16 -0.49
CA LEU A 95 -1.06 7.71 -0.15
C LEU A 95 -1.58 8.44 1.10
N VAL A 96 -0.78 8.56 2.16
CA VAL A 96 -1.17 9.31 3.36
C VAL A 96 -1.43 10.78 3.00
N ASP A 97 -0.57 11.40 2.20
CA ASP A 97 -0.75 12.79 1.77
C ASP A 97 -2.07 13.01 1.02
N VAL A 98 -2.36 12.20 0.00
CA VAL A 98 -3.54 12.40 -0.86
C VAL A 98 -4.85 11.89 -0.24
N THR A 99 -4.81 10.79 0.52
CA THR A 99 -6.01 10.14 1.04
C THR A 99 -6.36 10.59 2.46
N ILE A 100 -5.43 11.16 3.21
CA ILE A 100 -5.64 11.63 4.58
C ILE A 100 -5.34 13.12 4.68
N THR A 101 -4.09 13.54 4.53
CA THR A 101 -3.63 14.91 4.86
C THR A 101 -4.33 15.99 4.06
N ARG A 102 -4.41 15.82 2.74
CA ARG A 102 -5.01 16.80 1.81
C ARG A 102 -6.42 16.42 1.37
N SER A 103 -6.94 15.29 1.86
CA SER A 103 -8.31 14.87 1.57
C SER A 103 -9.29 15.86 2.17
N THR A 104 -10.21 16.37 1.35
CA THR A 104 -11.27 17.28 1.79
C THR A 104 -12.49 16.53 2.34
N ASN A 105 -12.39 15.20 2.49
CA ASN A 105 -13.43 14.41 3.12
C ASN A 105 -13.53 14.76 4.61
N ARG A 106 -14.53 15.58 4.93
CA ARG A 106 -14.83 16.06 6.29
C ARG A 106 -15.21 14.94 7.27
N GLU A 107 -15.56 13.75 6.79
CA GLU A 107 -16.03 12.65 7.64
C GLU A 107 -14.89 11.80 8.21
N LEU A 108 -13.66 11.98 7.75
CA LEU A 108 -12.53 11.12 8.11
C LEU A 108 -12.20 11.09 9.60
N ASN A 109 -12.50 12.18 10.32
CA ASN A 109 -12.22 12.31 11.74
C ASN A 109 -13.49 12.26 12.61
N HIS A 110 -14.64 11.87 12.03
CA HIS A 110 -15.85 11.65 12.81
C HIS A 110 -15.67 10.44 13.73
N HIS A 111 -15.74 10.66 15.05
CA HIS A 111 -15.56 9.60 16.05
C HIS A 111 -16.57 8.44 15.91
N LEU A 112 -17.82 8.75 15.54
CA LEU A 112 -18.85 7.74 15.33
C LEU A 112 -18.77 7.21 13.90
N TYR A 113 -18.90 5.89 13.73
CA TYR A 113 -19.04 5.24 12.42
C TYR A 113 -20.38 5.54 11.78
#